data_AF-A0A2L1K6Q4-F1
#
_entry.id   AF-A0A2L1K6Q4-F1
#
_cell.length_a   1.000
_cell.length_b   1.000
_cell.length_c   1.000
_cell.angle_alpha   90.00
_cell.angle_beta   90.00
_cell.angle_gamma   90.00
#
_symmetry.space_group_name_H-M   'P 1'
#
loop_
_entity.id
_entity.type
_entity.pdbx_description
1 polymer ?
#
loop_
_entity_poly.entity_id
_entity_poly.type
_entity_poly.pdbx_seq_one_letter_code
_entity_poly.pdbx_strand_id
1 'polypeptide(L)' 'MPGFPQKINYLRKIDPFVFEELLLEGFEAHGFRTIRNKRYTGDGGIDGQVIIGKYRYLIQAKR' A
#
# COMPACT_ATOMS: atom_id res chain seq x y z
N MET A 1 8.51 -12.80 14.94
CA MET A 1 8.95 -11.46 15.37
C MET A 1 8.22 -11.10 16.66
N PRO A 2 8.91 -10.82 17.77
CA PRO A 2 8.27 -10.36 19.00
C PRO A 2 7.40 -9.11 18.73
N GLY A 3 6.20 -9.06 19.31
CA GLY A 3 5.31 -7.90 19.19
C GLY A 3 4.53 -7.77 17.88
N PHE A 4 4.59 -8.76 16.98
CA PHE A 4 3.94 -8.68 15.67
C PHE A 4 2.41 -8.43 15.75
N PRO A 5 1.63 -9.13 16.61
CA PRO A 5 0.20 -8.86 16.75
C PRO A 5 -0.11 -7.43 17.20
N GLN A 6 0.69 -6.88 18.13
CA GLN A 6 0.53 -5.52 18.63
C GLN A 6 0.81 -4.48 17.52
N LYS A 7 1.82 -4.73 16.68
CA LYS A 7 2.14 -3.88 15.52
C LYS A 7 1.01 -3.89 14.49
N ILE A 8 0.44 -5.06 14.17
CA ILE A 8 -0.72 -5.17 13.28
C ILE A 8 -1.93 -4.42 13.84
N ASN A 9 -2.22 -4.59 15.14
CA ASN A 9 -3.32 -3.87 15.79
C ASN A 9 -3.11 -2.34 15.80
N TYR A 10 -1.87 -1.87 15.85
CA TYR A 10 -1.56 -0.45 15.71
C TYR A 10 -1.84 0.06 14.29
N LEU A 11 -1.39 -0.66 13.26
CA LEU A 11 -1.62 -0.30 11.86
C LEU A 11 -3.12 -0.24 11.51
N ARG A 12 -3.95 -1.09 12.13
CA ARG A 12 -5.42 -1.06 11.98
C ARG A 12 -6.07 0.25 12.43
N LYS A 13 -5.42 1.03 13.29
CA LYS A 13 -5.92 2.32 13.77
C LYS A 13 -5.71 3.45 12.76
N ILE A 14 -4.83 3.26 11.79
CA ILE A 14 -4.53 4.25 10.76
C ILE A 14 -5.73 4.34 9.80
N ASP A 15 -5.96 5.52 9.25
CA ASP A 15 -6.92 5.72 8.16
C ASP A 15 -6.61 4.78 6.98
N PRO A 16 -7.62 4.17 6.32
CA PRO A 16 -7.39 3.27 5.18
C PRO A 16 -6.46 3.86 4.13
N PHE A 17 -6.73 5.10 3.73
CA PHE A 17 -6.02 5.74 2.61
C PHE A 17 -4.59 6.09 3.02
N VAL A 18 -4.37 6.45 4.29
CA VAL A 18 -3.02 6.66 4.81
C VAL A 18 -2.23 5.34 4.87
N PHE A 19 -2.89 4.21 5.16
CA PHE A 19 -2.25 2.90 5.13
C PHE A 19 -1.88 2.47 3.69
N GLU A 20 -2.73 2.79 2.71
CA GLU A 20 -2.45 2.55 1.29
C GLU A 20 -1.23 3.35 0.83
N GLU A 21 -1.17 4.65 1.14
CA GLU A 21 -0.02 5.50 0.83
C GLU A 21 1.26 5.00 1.52
N LEU A 22 1.19 4.55 2.77
CA LEU A 22 2.33 3.97 3.49
C LEU A 22 2.95 2.78 2.74
N LEU A 23 2.12 1.94 2.11
CA LEU A 23 2.62 0.81 1.32
C LEU A 23 3.33 1.28 0.05
N LEU A 24 2.77 2.27 -0.65
CA LEU A 24 3.37 2.83 -1.86
C LEU A 24 4.69 3.56 -1.55
N GLU A 25 4.72 4.38 -0.50
CA GLU A 25 5.95 5.00 0.02
C GLU A 25 7.02 3.95 0.36
N GLY A 26 6.61 2.83 0.96
CA GLY A 26 7.51 1.70 1.22
C GLY A 26 8.15 1.13 -0.04
N PHE A 27 7.40 0.99 -1.14
CA PHE A 27 7.95 0.56 -2.42
C PHE A 27 8.88 1.61 -3.04
N GLU A 28 8.51 2.89 -2.99
CA GLU A 28 9.35 3.99 -3.50
C GLU A 28 10.68 4.10 -2.74
N ALA A 29 10.65 3.94 -1.42
CA ALA A 29 11.83 3.92 -0.57
C ALA A 29 12.80 2.77 -0.92
N HIS A 30 12.32 1.69 -1.53
CA HIS A 30 13.14 0.58 -2.03
C HIS A 30 13.52 0.72 -3.52
N GLY A 31 13.25 1.88 -4.11
CA GLY A 31 13.63 2.21 -5.49
C GLY A 31 12.65 1.71 -6.56
N PHE A 32 11.47 1.24 -6.17
CA PHE A 32 10.44 0.86 -7.14
C PHE A 32 9.62 2.07 -7.57
N ARG A 33 9.26 2.11 -8.85
CA ARG A 33 8.34 3.14 -9.34
C ARG A 33 6.90 2.76 -8.99
N THR A 34 6.19 3.62 -8.29
CA THR A 34 4.76 3.43 -8.00
C THR A 34 3.87 4.32 -8.86
N ILE A 35 2.59 3.94 -8.94
CA ILE A 35 1.53 4.72 -9.58
C ILE A 35 0.37 4.79 -8.57
N ARG A 36 0.12 6.00 -8.07
CA ARG A 36 -0.99 6.33 -7.17
C ARG A 36 -2.27 6.53 -7.97
N ASN A 37 -3.41 6.15 -7.39
CA ASN A 37 -4.69 6.37 -8.03
C ASN A 37 -5.11 7.84 -7.96
N LYS A 38 -5.83 8.31 -9.00
CA LYS A 38 -6.36 9.68 -9.04
C LYS A 38 -7.56 9.89 -8.12
N ARG A 39 -8.23 8.81 -7.74
CA ARG A 39 -9.37 8.77 -6.81
C ARG A 39 -9.21 7.54 -5.95
N TYR A 40 -9.47 7.69 -4.66
CA TYR A 40 -9.38 6.63 -3.67
C TYR A 40 -10.67 5.78 -3.56
N THR A 41 -11.68 6.05 -4.37
CA THR A 41 -12.95 5.31 -4.38
C THR A 41 -13.43 5.11 -5.82
N GLY A 42 -14.06 3.95 -6.07
CA GLY A 42 -14.67 3.61 -7.36
C GLY A 42 -13.71 3.08 -8.44
N ASP A 43 -12.49 2.68 -8.06
CA ASP A 43 -11.47 2.07 -8.94
C ASP A 43 -11.56 0.54 -9.05
N GLY A 44 -12.52 -0.08 -8.37
CA GLY A 44 -12.68 -1.53 -8.33
C GLY A 44 -11.83 -2.22 -7.25
N GLY A 45 -11.32 -1.47 -6.27
CA GLY A 45 -10.46 -2.02 -5.21
C GLY A 45 -9.06 -2.26 -5.73
N ILE A 46 -8.47 -1.24 -6.33
CA ILE A 46 -7.05 -1.21 -6.66
C ILE A 46 -6.52 -0.01 -5.90
N ASP A 47 -5.81 -0.18 -4.80
CA ASP A 47 -5.37 0.96 -3.99
C ASP A 47 -4.11 1.64 -4.57
N GLY A 48 -3.36 0.93 -5.42
CA GLY A 48 -2.20 1.48 -6.10
C GLY A 48 -1.52 0.46 -6.99
N GLN A 49 -0.36 0.82 -7.54
CA GLN A 49 0.37 -0.05 -8.46
C GLN A 49 1.87 0.16 -8.31
N VAL A 50 2.65 -0.87 -8.58
CA VAL A 50 4.11 -0.82 -8.55
C VAL A 50 4.71 -1.51 -9.78
N ILE A 51 5.78 -0.94 -10.32
CA ILE A 51 6.56 -1.54 -11.41
C ILE A 51 7.76 -2.26 -10.80
N ILE A 52 7.84 -3.57 -11.02
CA ILE A 52 8.95 -4.42 -10.59
C ILE A 52 9.51 -5.12 -11.83
N GLY A 53 10.72 -4.74 -12.23
CA GLY A 53 11.30 -5.16 -13.50
C GLY A 53 10.44 -4.70 -14.68
N LYS A 54 10.01 -5.63 -15.54
CA LYS A 54 9.15 -5.36 -16.70
C LYS A 54 7.65 -5.48 -16.40
N TYR A 55 7.28 -5.81 -15.17
CA TYR A 55 5.91 -6.13 -14.80
C TYR A 55 5.28 -5.03 -13.97
N ARG A 56 3.98 -4.82 -14.19
CA ARG A 56 3.13 -3.95 -13.38
C ARG A 56 2.29 -4.82 -12.46
N TYR A 57 2.41 -4.58 -11.17
CA TYR A 57 1.64 -5.24 -10.12
C TYR A 57 0.57 -4.29 -9.59
N LEU A 58 -0.64 -4.80 -9.40
CA LEU A 58 -1.72 -4.09 -8.74
C LEU A 58 -1.63 -4.34 -7.24
N ILE A 59 -1.81 -3.30 -6.45
CA ILE A 59 -1.80 -3.35 -4.99
C ILE A 59 -3.24 -3.24 -4.52
N GLN A 60 -3.60 -4.13 -3.62
CA GLN A 60 -4.83 -4.05 -2.84
C GLN A 60 -4.48 -4.32 -1.38
N ALA A 61 -4.85 -3.40 -0.51
CA ALA A 61 -4.45 -3.34 0.88
C ALA A 61 -5.65 -3.63 1.79
N LYS A 62 -5.39 -4.39 2.84
CA LYS A 62 -6.29 -4.56 3.98
C LYS A 62 -5.45 -4.47 5.24
N ARG A 63 -5.92 -3.68 6.20
CA ARG A 63 -5.31 -3.53 7.52
C ARG A 63 -6.07 -4.34 8.56
#